data_AF-A0A5E6MHI4-F1
#
_entry.id   AF-A0A5E6MHI4-F1
#
_cell.length_a   1.000
_cell.length_b   1.000
_cell.length_c   1.000
_cell.angle_alpha   90.00
_cell.angle_beta   90.00
_cell.angle_gamma   90.00
#
_symmetry.space_group_name_H-M   'P 1'
#
loop_
_entity.id
_entity.type
_entity.pdbx_description
1 polymer ?
#
loop_
_entity_poly.entity_id
_entity_poly.type
_entity_poly.pdbx_seq_one_letter_code
_entity_poly.pdbx_strand_id
1 'polypeptide(L)'
;MLVLGVDAKTVAFRPTERPGEELQKLSYDYLVLAMGAHLAYDRIEGFAAHGHTVSDLFHGQRLREPLFEGGYKGGPDTIGSARFHQGDGAEGLQPYPGGSIPYAKAACEGPVREMTTVMASYLKMEANSSPSRITVFTPEESIAADAGENNIKAS
;
A
#
# COMPACT_ATOMS: atom_id res chain seq x y z
N MET A 1 2.07 -8.48 -18.85
CA MET A 1 3.20 -9.39 -18.49
C MET A 1 4.48 -8.76 -19.01
N LEU A 2 5.50 -8.62 -18.16
CA LEU A 2 6.82 -8.09 -18.52
C LEU A 2 7.88 -9.15 -18.20
N VAL A 3 8.82 -9.36 -19.12
CA VAL A 3 9.92 -10.33 -18.98
C VAL A 3 11.23 -9.62 -19.32
N LEU A 4 12.21 -9.76 -18.43
CA LEU A 4 13.54 -9.17 -18.58
C LEU A 4 14.54 -10.23 -19.02
N GLY A 5 15.16 -10.02 -20.18
CA GLY A 5 16.34 -10.76 -20.61
C GLY A 5 17.58 -9.93 -20.31
N VAL A 6 18.12 -10.06 -19.10
CA VAL A 6 19.23 -9.22 -18.59
C VAL A 6 20.47 -9.37 -19.46
N ASP A 7 20.90 -10.61 -19.74
CA ASP A 7 22.10 -10.88 -20.55
C ASP A 7 21.94 -10.41 -22.00
N ALA A 8 20.75 -10.59 -22.56
CA ALA A 8 20.41 -10.16 -23.91
C ALA A 8 20.13 -8.66 -24.02
N LYS A 9 20.06 -7.95 -22.89
CA LYS A 9 19.61 -6.56 -22.79
C LYS A 9 18.29 -6.29 -23.51
N THR A 10 17.30 -7.15 -23.25
CA THR A 10 15.97 -7.01 -23.86
C THR A 10 14.86 -7.03 -22.82
N VAL A 11 13.78 -6.31 -23.12
CA VAL A 11 12.51 -6.38 -22.40
C VAL A 11 11.43 -6.85 -23.35
N ALA A 12 10.64 -7.83 -22.93
CA ALA A 12 9.43 -8.24 -23.62
C ALA A 12 8.22 -7.87 -22.75
N PHE A 13 7.22 -7.21 -23.33
CA PHE A 13 6.04 -6.76 -22.59
C PHE A 13 4.77 -6.77 -23.44
N ARG A 14 3.62 -6.87 -22.78
CA ARG A 14 2.31 -6.60 -23.38
C ARG A 14 1.74 -5.31 -22.77
N PRO A 15 1.42 -4.29 -23.58
CA PRO A 15 0.76 -3.08 -23.09
C PRO A 15 -0.56 -3.41 -22.40
N THR A 16 -0.76 -2.84 -21.21
CA THR A 16 -1.99 -3.07 -20.43
C THR A 16 -3.14 -2.19 -20.90
N GLU A 17 -2.83 -1.06 -21.53
CA GLU A 17 -3.79 -0.09 -22.07
C GLU A 17 -4.48 -0.60 -23.34
N ARG A 18 -3.96 -1.67 -23.95
CA ARG A 18 -4.47 -2.28 -25.18
C ARG A 18 -4.62 -3.79 -25.02
N PRO A 19 -5.72 -4.26 -24.42
CA PRO A 19 -5.97 -5.68 -24.23
C PRO A 19 -6.00 -6.43 -25.58
N GLY A 20 -5.26 -7.53 -25.69
CA GLY A 20 -5.21 -8.38 -26.88
C GLY A 20 -4.06 -8.11 -27.85
N GLU A 21 -3.27 -7.05 -27.63
CA GLU A 21 -2.08 -6.77 -28.44
C GLU A 21 -1.02 -7.87 -28.31
N GLU A 22 -0.18 -7.96 -29.33
CA GLU A 22 0.96 -8.87 -29.37
C GLU A 22 2.03 -8.54 -28.32
N LEU A 23 2.93 -9.50 -28.11
CA LEU A 23 4.10 -9.30 -27.27
C LEU A 23 5.09 -8.38 -28.00
N GLN A 24 5.34 -7.20 -27.42
CA GLN A 24 6.38 -6.29 -27.88
C GLN A 24 7.73 -6.70 -27.31
N LYS A 25 8.81 -6.49 -28.07
CA LYS A 25 10.19 -6.72 -27.62
C LYS A 25 11.07 -5.53 -27.97
N LEU A 26 11.78 -5.00 -26.97
CA LEU A 26 12.71 -3.88 -27.12
C LEU A 26 14.09 -4.26 -26.59
N SER A 27 15.14 -3.76 -27.24
CA SER A 27 16.51 -3.80 -26.73
C SER A 27 16.85 -2.50 -26.02
N TYR A 28 17.77 -2.52 -25.07
CA TYR A 28 18.18 -1.34 -24.31
C TYR A 28 19.68 -1.26 -24.09
N ASP A 29 20.22 -0.05 -24.04
CA ASP A 29 21.56 0.21 -23.49
C ASP A 29 21.52 0.32 -21.97
N TYR A 30 20.48 1.01 -21.48
CA TYR A 30 20.17 1.18 -20.06
C TYR A 30 18.68 0.94 -19.82
N LEU A 31 18.36 0.30 -18.70
CA LEU A 31 17.00 0.02 -18.29
C LEU A 31 16.76 0.57 -16.88
N VAL A 32 15.69 1.34 -16.71
CA VAL A 32 15.21 1.82 -15.41
C VAL A 32 13.90 1.10 -15.09
N LEU A 33 13.85 0.44 -13.94
CA LEU A 33 12.66 -0.26 -13.47
C LEU A 33 11.95 0.58 -12.39
N ALA A 34 10.77 1.09 -12.71
CA ALA A 34 9.98 1.96 -11.84
C ALA A 34 8.50 1.55 -11.78
N MET A 35 8.21 0.25 -11.84
CA MET A 35 6.84 -0.28 -11.86
C MET A 35 6.19 -0.38 -10.47
N GLY A 36 6.92 -0.06 -9.41
CA GLY A 36 6.47 -0.24 -8.03
C GLY A 36 6.44 -1.72 -7.61
N ALA A 37 5.69 -1.98 -6.53
CA ALA A 37 5.48 -3.30 -5.97
C ALA A 37 4.07 -3.83 -6.31
N HIS A 38 3.86 -5.13 -6.11
CA HIS A 38 2.55 -5.74 -6.26
C HIS A 38 1.73 -5.62 -4.96
N LEU A 39 0.52 -5.08 -5.07
CA LEU A 39 -0.46 -5.01 -3.98
C LEU A 39 -1.31 -6.29 -4.00
N ALA A 40 -0.99 -7.22 -3.10
CA ALA A 40 -1.52 -8.60 -3.11
C ALA A 40 -2.90 -8.74 -2.46
N TYR A 41 -3.88 -7.93 -2.88
CA TYR A 41 -5.25 -7.98 -2.38
C TYR A 41 -5.95 -9.32 -2.66
N ASP A 42 -5.55 -9.98 -3.75
CA ASP A 42 -6.00 -11.32 -4.15
C ASP A 42 -5.66 -12.41 -3.12
N ARG A 43 -4.71 -12.14 -2.22
CA ARG A 43 -4.32 -13.07 -1.15
C ARG A 43 -5.07 -12.83 0.16
N ILE A 44 -5.93 -11.82 0.22
CA ILE A 44 -6.78 -11.54 1.38
C ILE A 44 -8.17 -12.08 1.07
N GLU A 45 -8.55 -13.14 1.78
CA GLU A 45 -9.87 -13.76 1.63
C GLU A 45 -10.99 -12.72 1.82
N GLY A 46 -11.93 -12.68 0.87
CA GLY A 46 -13.08 -11.77 0.92
C GLY A 46 -12.78 -10.31 0.56
N PHE A 47 -11.52 -9.93 0.28
CA PHE A 47 -11.16 -8.53 0.05
C PHE A 47 -11.91 -7.90 -1.13
N ALA A 48 -12.09 -8.62 -2.23
CA ALA A 48 -12.80 -8.09 -3.39
C ALA A 48 -14.26 -7.67 -3.09
N ALA A 49 -14.90 -8.34 -2.13
CA ALA A 49 -16.29 -8.10 -1.74
C ALA A 49 -16.44 -7.14 -0.55
N HIS A 50 -15.46 -7.10 0.36
CA HIS A 50 -15.60 -6.44 1.67
C HIS A 50 -14.46 -5.48 2.01
N GLY A 51 -13.33 -5.57 1.29
CA GLY A 51 -12.13 -4.79 1.56
C GLY A 51 -12.21 -3.39 0.96
N HIS A 52 -11.63 -2.44 1.68
CA HIS A 52 -11.35 -1.10 1.17
C HIS A 52 -9.86 -0.80 1.33
N THR A 53 -9.31 0.01 0.42
CA THR A 53 -7.92 0.45 0.45
C THR A 53 -7.83 1.86 -0.12
N VAL A 54 -6.72 2.53 0.15
CA VAL A 54 -6.44 3.91 -0.26
C VAL A 54 -5.13 4.01 -1.06
N SER A 55 -4.69 2.89 -1.64
CA SER A 55 -3.41 2.83 -2.37
C SER A 55 -3.44 3.52 -3.74
N ASP A 56 -4.63 3.83 -4.28
CA ASP A 56 -4.79 4.62 -5.49
C ASP A 56 -6.12 5.38 -5.52
N LEU A 57 -6.30 6.20 -6.56
CA LEU A 57 -7.50 7.02 -6.74
C LEU A 57 -8.77 6.18 -6.92
N PHE A 58 -8.71 5.07 -7.65
CA PHE A 58 -9.87 4.22 -7.91
C PHE A 58 -10.41 3.63 -6.60
N HIS A 59 -9.54 3.07 -5.77
CA HIS A 59 -9.91 2.49 -4.49
C HIS A 59 -10.35 3.57 -3.48
N GLY A 60 -9.71 4.75 -3.51
CA GLY A 60 -10.15 5.90 -2.71
C GLY A 60 -11.59 6.34 -3.02
N GLN A 61 -11.97 6.39 -4.30
CA GLN A 61 -13.36 6.67 -4.69
C GLN A 61 -14.32 5.57 -4.23
N ARG A 62 -13.93 4.29 -4.34
CA ARG A 62 -14.75 3.17 -3.84
C ARG A 62 -14.96 3.21 -2.33
N LEU A 63 -14.03 3.75 -1.54
CA LEU A 63 -14.21 3.95 -0.10
C LEU A 63 -15.14 5.13 0.21
N ARG A 64 -15.18 6.15 -0.66
CA ARG A 64 -16.06 7.31 -0.48
C ARG A 64 -17.53 6.92 -0.48
N GLU A 65 -17.92 5.99 -1.35
CA GLU A 65 -19.31 5.53 -1.47
C GLU A 65 -19.91 5.08 -0.12
N PRO A 66 -19.39 4.06 0.59
CA PRO A 66 -19.97 3.62 1.87
C PRO A 66 -19.88 4.65 3.01
N LEU A 67 -18.92 5.58 2.95
CA LEU A 67 -18.76 6.61 3.98
C LEU A 67 -19.73 7.79 3.76
N PHE A 68 -19.84 8.31 2.54
CA PHE A 68 -20.53 9.57 2.29
C PHE A 68 -21.84 9.42 1.51
N GLU A 69 -21.97 8.42 0.63
CA GLU A 69 -23.09 8.33 -0.32
C GLU A 69 -24.09 7.23 0.07
N GLY A 70 -23.59 6.08 0.51
CA GLY A 70 -24.39 4.95 0.99
C GLY A 70 -24.94 5.12 2.40
N GLY A 71 -24.57 6.23 3.07
CA GLY A 71 -24.95 6.55 4.44
C GLY A 71 -24.31 5.58 5.44
N TYR A 72 -23.14 5.94 5.97
CA TYR A 72 -22.48 5.18 7.02
C TYR A 72 -23.44 4.92 8.20
N LYS A 73 -23.70 3.63 8.48
CA LYS A 73 -24.73 3.20 9.45
C LYS A 73 -24.18 2.99 10.87
N GLY A 74 -22.91 3.29 11.09
CA GLY A 74 -22.20 2.91 12.31
C GLY A 74 -21.75 1.45 12.30
N GLY A 75 -20.77 1.14 13.14
CA GLY A 75 -20.17 -0.19 13.25
C GLY A 75 -18.80 -0.12 13.90
N PRO A 76 -18.12 -1.26 14.11
CA PRO A 76 -16.67 -1.26 14.31
C PRO A 76 -15.97 -0.96 12.99
N ASP A 77 -14.95 -0.11 13.03
CA ASP A 77 -14.09 0.20 11.88
C ASP A 77 -12.72 -0.42 12.12
N THR A 78 -12.14 -1.08 11.11
CA THR A 78 -10.82 -1.70 11.25
C THR A 78 -9.90 -1.15 10.16
N ILE A 79 -8.79 -0.54 10.57
CA ILE A 79 -7.85 0.15 9.68
C ILE A 79 -6.45 -0.41 9.95
N GLY A 80 -5.67 -0.71 8.93
CA GLY A 80 -4.35 -1.25 9.17
C GLY A 80 -3.60 -1.68 7.92
N SER A 81 -2.42 -2.25 8.16
CA SER A 81 -1.53 -2.79 7.13
C SER A 81 -1.50 -4.30 7.16
N ALA A 82 -1.40 -4.92 5.99
CA ALA A 82 -1.10 -6.35 5.87
C ALA A 82 0.43 -6.58 5.94
N ARG A 83 0.82 -7.85 6.13
CA ARG A 83 2.23 -8.24 6.17
C ARG A 83 2.94 -7.94 4.85
N PHE A 84 4.05 -7.23 4.94
CA PHE A 84 5.01 -7.04 3.87
C PHE A 84 5.91 -8.27 3.74
N HIS A 85 6.03 -8.77 2.51
CA HIS A 85 6.92 -9.86 2.14
C HIS A 85 8.20 -9.29 1.54
N GLN A 86 9.07 -8.78 2.41
CA GLN A 86 10.35 -8.20 2.00
C GLN A 86 11.35 -9.30 1.59
N GLY A 87 12.00 -9.11 0.45
CA GLY A 87 13.14 -9.95 0.02
C GLY A 87 14.45 -9.54 0.70
N ASP A 88 15.46 -10.39 0.60
CA ASP A 88 16.80 -10.22 1.18
C ASP A 88 17.82 -9.57 0.24
N GLY A 89 17.46 -9.30 -1.02
CA GLY A 89 18.38 -8.73 -2.01
C GLY A 89 18.95 -7.34 -1.68
N ALA A 90 18.49 -6.71 -0.60
CA ALA A 90 19.01 -5.45 -0.08
C ALA A 90 20.02 -5.62 1.07
N GLU A 91 20.25 -6.83 1.56
CA GLU A 91 21.22 -7.09 2.63
C GLU A 91 22.63 -6.66 2.22
N GLY A 92 23.31 -5.94 3.11
CA GLY A 92 24.65 -5.42 2.87
C GLY A 92 24.72 -4.20 1.94
N LEU A 93 23.60 -3.77 1.34
CA LEU A 93 23.58 -2.50 0.60
C LEU A 93 23.69 -1.31 1.56
N GLN A 94 24.44 -0.30 1.12
CA GLN A 94 24.58 0.99 1.80
C GLN A 94 24.07 2.11 0.90
N PRO A 95 22.74 2.32 0.78
CA PRO A 95 22.21 3.40 -0.03
C PRO A 95 22.66 4.77 0.51
N TYR A 96 22.82 5.74 -0.39
CA TYR A 96 23.14 7.12 -0.02
C TYR A 96 22.05 7.74 0.87
N PRO A 97 22.39 8.51 1.93
CA PRO A 97 23.72 9.00 2.33
C PRO A 97 24.54 8.04 3.22
N GLY A 98 24.12 6.78 3.38
CA GLY A 98 24.72 5.75 4.23
C GLY A 98 23.66 5.06 5.10
N GLY A 99 23.99 3.89 5.66
CA GLY A 99 23.08 3.08 6.49
C GLY A 99 22.59 1.82 5.79
N SER A 100 21.85 0.96 6.51
CA SER A 100 21.27 -0.27 5.97
C SER A 100 19.78 -0.09 5.67
N ILE A 101 19.26 -0.83 4.69
CA ILE A 101 17.82 -0.93 4.46
C ILE A 101 17.23 -1.84 5.55
N PRO A 102 16.33 -1.33 6.41
CA PRO A 102 15.81 -2.12 7.52
C PRO A 102 14.84 -3.20 7.02
N TYR A 103 14.70 -4.25 7.83
CA TYR A 103 13.59 -5.19 7.70
C TYR A 103 12.33 -4.58 8.32
N ALA A 104 11.24 -4.59 7.56
CA ALA A 104 9.93 -4.16 8.00
C ALA A 104 8.90 -5.26 7.71
N LYS A 105 7.98 -5.46 8.65
CA LYS A 105 6.79 -6.29 8.51
C LYS A 105 5.63 -5.53 7.87
N ALA A 106 5.66 -4.20 7.83
CA ALA A 106 4.73 -3.36 7.05
C ALA A 106 5.53 -2.46 6.08
N ALA A 107 5.06 -2.34 4.84
CA ALA A 107 5.78 -1.58 3.81
C ALA A 107 5.55 -0.07 3.89
N CYS A 108 4.39 0.35 4.40
CA CYS A 108 3.99 1.75 4.47
C CYS A 108 2.87 1.90 5.51
N GLU A 109 3.17 2.53 6.65
CA GLU A 109 2.20 2.73 7.73
C GLU A 109 1.81 4.19 7.95
N GLY A 110 2.53 5.14 7.34
CA GLY A 110 2.12 6.55 7.28
C GLY A 110 0.64 6.72 6.91
N PRO A 111 0.16 6.13 5.79
CA PRO A 111 -1.24 6.19 5.39
C PRO A 111 -2.22 5.58 6.40
N VAL A 112 -1.81 4.57 7.19
CA VAL A 112 -2.66 4.00 8.25
C VAL A 112 -2.91 5.03 9.35
N ARG A 113 -1.86 5.76 9.77
CA ARG A 113 -1.97 6.84 10.75
C ARG A 113 -2.84 8.00 10.24
N GLU A 114 -2.63 8.41 8.99
CA GLU A 114 -3.39 9.48 8.35
C GLU A 114 -4.87 9.10 8.24
N MET A 115 -5.17 7.89 7.75
CA MET A 115 -6.55 7.42 7.62
C MET A 115 -7.24 7.24 8.96
N THR A 116 -6.55 6.74 9.98
CA THR A 116 -7.09 6.65 11.34
C THR A 116 -7.49 8.04 11.85
N THR A 117 -6.63 9.04 11.64
CA THR A 117 -6.87 10.42 12.07
C THR A 117 -8.04 11.07 11.33
N VAL A 118 -8.08 10.93 10.01
CA VAL A 118 -9.16 11.47 9.18
C VAL A 118 -10.49 10.78 9.48
N MET A 119 -10.49 9.45 9.64
CA MET A 119 -11.68 8.68 10.02
C MET A 119 -12.20 9.12 11.40
N ALA A 120 -11.31 9.32 12.38
CA ALA A 120 -11.72 9.84 13.69
C ALA A 120 -12.41 11.21 13.61
N SER A 121 -11.91 12.10 12.75
CA SER A 121 -12.53 13.40 12.50
C SER A 121 -13.90 13.25 11.81
N TYR A 122 -13.97 12.44 10.75
CA TYR A 122 -15.22 12.14 10.05
C TYR A 122 -16.29 11.55 10.99
N LEU A 123 -15.92 10.59 11.84
CA LEU A 123 -16.85 9.98 12.79
C LEU A 123 -17.42 11.02 13.76
N LYS A 124 -16.59 11.94 14.26
CA LYS A 124 -17.03 13.00 15.18
C LYS A 124 -17.88 14.07 14.51
N MET A 125 -17.47 14.52 13.33
CA MET A 125 -17.99 15.74 12.72
C MET A 125 -19.18 15.47 11.78
N GLU A 126 -19.15 14.34 11.08
CA GLU A 126 -20.10 14.06 9.99
C GLU A 126 -21.02 12.88 10.33
N ALA A 127 -20.48 11.79 10.88
CA ALA A 127 -21.24 10.56 11.11
C ALA A 127 -21.89 10.46 12.50
N ASN A 128 -21.76 11.49 13.35
CA ASN A 128 -22.28 11.50 14.74
C ASN A 128 -21.96 10.21 15.52
N SER A 129 -20.73 9.73 15.35
CA SER A 129 -20.20 8.49 15.89
C SER A 129 -18.93 8.77 16.72
N SER A 130 -18.30 7.72 17.27
CA SER A 130 -17.14 7.84 18.15
C SER A 130 -15.89 7.22 17.52
N PRO A 131 -14.71 7.89 17.61
CA PRO A 131 -13.43 7.30 17.20
C PRO A 131 -13.05 6.05 18.00
N SER A 132 -13.63 5.84 19.19
CA SER A 132 -13.37 4.64 20.00
C SER A 132 -13.84 3.33 19.34
N ARG A 133 -14.51 3.41 18.18
CA ARG A 133 -14.93 2.27 17.37
C ARG A 133 -13.85 1.83 16.37
N ILE A 134 -12.80 2.64 16.18
CA ILE A 134 -11.70 2.32 15.27
C ILE A 134 -10.74 1.36 15.99
N THR A 135 -10.57 0.18 15.42
CA THR A 135 -9.50 -0.76 15.75
C THR A 135 -8.39 -0.59 14.72
N VAL A 136 -7.20 -0.25 15.19
CA VAL A 136 -6.03 -0.16 14.31
C VAL A 136 -5.19 -1.42 14.45
N PHE A 137 -4.75 -2.00 13.33
CA PHE A 137 -3.90 -3.19 13.33
C PHE A 137 -2.65 -2.99 12.47
N THR A 138 -1.58 -3.66 12.87
CA THR A 138 -0.31 -3.67 12.16
C THR A 138 0.37 -5.02 12.37
N PRO A 139 1.16 -5.52 11.40
CA PRO A 139 2.06 -6.65 11.60
C PRO A 139 3.32 -6.26 12.41
N GLU A 140 3.58 -4.96 12.60
CA GLU A 140 4.66 -4.43 13.44
C GLU A 140 4.32 -4.43 14.94
N GLU A 141 5.28 -4.07 15.78
CA GLU A 141 5.04 -3.88 17.22
C GLU A 141 4.28 -2.57 17.53
N SER A 142 4.41 -1.57 16.66
CA SER A 142 3.71 -0.29 16.77
C SER A 142 3.41 0.29 15.39
N ILE A 143 2.36 1.11 15.29
CA ILE A 143 1.97 1.79 14.05
C ILE A 143 2.97 2.91 13.75
N ALA A 144 3.31 3.08 12.47
CA ALA A 144 4.28 4.05 11.98
C ALA A 144 5.71 3.72 12.43
N ALA A 145 6.01 2.44 12.66
CA ALA A 145 7.36 1.97 12.95
C ALA A 145 8.31 2.26 11.76
N ASP A 146 7.78 2.27 10.54
CA ASP A 146 8.47 2.64 9.30
C ASP A 146 8.90 4.12 9.27
N ALA A 147 8.25 4.99 10.05
CA ALA A 147 8.62 6.40 10.18
C ALA A 147 9.71 6.65 11.24
N GLY A 148 10.17 5.61 11.96
CA GLY A 148 11.18 5.69 13.02
C GLY A 148 10.62 6.08 14.39
N GLU A 149 10.94 5.31 15.43
CA GLU A 149 10.38 5.42 16.80
C GLU A 149 10.50 6.82 17.42
N ASN A 150 11.54 7.57 17.09
CA ASN A 150 11.75 8.94 17.61
C ASN A 150 10.72 9.94 17.08
N ASN A 151 10.06 9.64 15.95
CA ASN A 151 9.00 10.47 15.39
C ASN A 151 7.61 10.13 15.97
N ILE A 152 7.49 9.01 16.69
CA ILE A 152 6.24 8.53 17.30
C ILE A 152 6.04 9.13 18.70
N LYS A 153 7.11 9.54 19.38
CA LYS A 153 7.06 10.12 20.74
C LYS A 153 6.58 11.58 20.80
N ALA A 154 6.30 12.21 19.66
CA ALA A 154 5.87 13.59 19.56
C ALA A 154 4.45 13.69 18.95
N SER A 155 3.45 13.11 19.62
CA SER A 155 2.04 13.44 19.40
C SER A 155 1.22 13.15 20.64
#